data_AF-A0A7I8JKH7-F1
#
_entry.id   AF-A0A7I8JKH7-F1
#
_cell.length_a   1.000
_cell.length_b   1.000
_cell.length_c   1.000
_cell.angle_alpha   90.00
_cell.angle_beta   90.00
_cell.angle_gamma   90.00
#
_symmetry.space_group_name_H-M   'P 1'
#
loop_
_entity.id
_entity.type
_entity.pdbx_description
1 polymer ?
#
loop_
_entity_poly.entity_id
_entity_poly.type
_entity_poly.pdbx_seq_one_letter_code
_entity_poly.pdbx_strand_id
1 'polypeptide(L)'
;MIGDGKTGSITINSNTFLENGSLKQTVVVARNGMQNTSPSRQKVIKTKPRGFDEETVTTFSKIIQADVHMEHDIWAKLPDDLLSEVLARIPPFLLFRMRSVCRRWNSILNDNSFLKFHSQVPSHGPCLLTLWRNSQTHHCSVFSLPLKTWYKIPSGFLPHWAFFLVGSSGGLICLSGFDGLLFRIIVCNPLTQEWRLLPMMHYNQQRQLILVVDRMDRSFKVIAASDVYEPLPTEVYDSKLDSWSLNQIMPAVSVCSSKMAFCDSRLYLETLSPLGMMMYRIDTGCWEHIPAKFPRSLLDGYLVAGSHKRLFLVGRIGLYSTLQSMRIWELDHVRTVWVEINRMPPKYFRALLRLSAERFEEGLLYDVEKKAWSWIAGCALQLCSSQICFYEPRFDSSIY
;
A
#
# COMPACT_ATOMS: atom_id res chain seq x y z
N MET A 1 -0.04 23.97 -14.87
CA MET A 1 0.57 23.50 -16.13
C MET A 1 1.94 22.97 -15.74
N ILE A 2 2.29 21.69 -15.73
CA ILE A 2 1.94 20.52 -16.56
C ILE A 2 1.19 19.49 -15.70
N GLY A 3 0.14 18.88 -16.27
CA GLY A 3 -0.76 17.98 -15.57
C GLY A 3 -0.28 16.54 -15.62
N ASP A 4 0.06 15.97 -14.45
CA ASP A 4 0.32 14.55 -14.31
C ASP A 4 -0.99 13.80 -14.03
N GLY A 5 -1.38 12.97 -15.01
CA GLY A 5 -2.44 11.98 -14.88
C GLY A 5 -2.02 10.86 -13.93
N LYS A 6 -2.27 11.06 -12.63
CA LYS A 6 -2.20 9.98 -11.65
C LYS A 6 -3.51 9.19 -11.67
N THR A 7 -3.43 7.94 -12.11
CA THR A 7 -4.53 6.96 -12.01
C THR A 7 -4.83 6.67 -10.54
N GLY A 8 -5.97 7.14 -10.03
CA GLY A 8 -6.48 6.72 -8.74
C GLY A 8 -7.02 5.30 -8.84
N SER A 9 -6.41 4.35 -8.13
CA SER A 9 -6.83 2.96 -8.13
C SER A 9 -7.07 2.48 -6.71
N ILE A 10 -8.20 1.81 -6.47
CA ILE A 10 -8.60 1.32 -5.14
C ILE A 10 -8.60 -0.20 -5.17
N THR A 11 -7.80 -0.84 -4.31
CA THR A 11 -7.77 -2.30 -4.17
C THR A 11 -8.55 -2.71 -2.92
N ILE A 12 -9.48 -3.64 -3.06
CA ILE A 12 -10.27 -4.19 -1.94
C ILE A 12 -9.85 -5.66 -1.74
N ASN A 13 -9.36 -6.01 -0.55
CA ASN A 13 -8.94 -7.37 -0.20
C ASN A 13 -9.93 -8.04 0.78
N SER A 14 -10.22 -9.32 0.57
CA SER A 14 -11.14 -10.15 1.37
C SER A 14 -10.67 -10.46 2.80
N ASN A 15 -9.43 -10.15 3.15
CA ASN A 15 -8.91 -10.35 4.52
C ASN A 15 -9.01 -9.11 5.42
N THR A 16 -9.48 -7.97 4.91
CA THR A 16 -9.79 -6.78 5.75
C THR A 16 -11.09 -6.90 6.56
N PHE A 17 -11.70 -8.09 6.59
CA PHE A 17 -13.03 -8.34 7.17
C PHE A 17 -13.02 -9.19 8.46
N LEU A 18 -11.85 -9.46 9.05
CA LEU A 18 -11.71 -10.27 10.26
C LEU A 18 -10.74 -9.64 11.29
N GLU A 19 -11.01 -8.42 11.73
CA GLU A 19 -10.50 -7.94 13.03
C GLU A 19 -11.61 -7.17 13.74
N ASN A 20 -12.43 -7.91 14.46
CA ASN A 20 -13.16 -7.42 15.63
C ASN A 20 -13.55 -8.61 16.50
N GLY A 21 -12.76 -8.83 17.56
CA GLY A 21 -13.01 -9.88 18.52
C GLY A 21 -11.84 -10.05 19.47
N SER A 22 -11.81 -9.26 20.55
CA SER A 22 -10.94 -9.52 21.70
C SER A 22 -11.26 -10.91 22.26
N LEU A 23 -10.29 -11.82 22.28
CA LEU A 23 -10.42 -13.07 23.01
C LEU A 23 -9.21 -13.25 23.92
N LYS A 24 -9.47 -12.99 25.19
CA LYS A 24 -8.63 -13.32 26.35
C LYS A 24 -8.21 -14.79 26.26
N GLN A 25 -6.91 -15.05 26.24
CA GLN A 25 -6.38 -16.40 26.45
C GLN A 25 -6.63 -16.82 27.89
N THR A 26 -7.37 -17.91 28.08
CA THR A 26 -7.37 -18.67 29.33
C THR A 26 -6.76 -20.02 29.03
N VAL A 27 -5.61 -20.27 29.66
CA VAL A 27 -4.84 -21.52 29.59
C VAL A 27 -5.61 -22.61 30.33
N VAL A 28 -5.99 -23.67 29.62
CA VAL A 28 -6.41 -24.93 30.24
C VAL A 28 -5.47 -26.04 29.75
N VAL A 29 -4.74 -26.57 30.72
CA VAL A 29 -3.83 -27.72 30.59
C VAL A 29 -4.66 -28.99 30.37
N ALA A 30 -4.39 -29.73 29.31
CA ALA A 30 -4.90 -31.10 29.14
C ALA A 30 -3.76 -32.05 28.72
N ARG A 31 -3.70 -33.17 29.47
CA ARG A 31 -2.69 -34.21 29.54
C ARG A 31 -2.43 -34.98 28.24
N ASN A 32 -1.19 -35.42 28.10
CA ASN A 32 -0.68 -36.40 27.14
C ASN A 32 -1.52 -37.69 27.07
N GLY A 33 -1.82 -38.13 25.85
CA GLY A 33 -2.20 -39.49 25.50
C GLY A 33 -1.61 -39.85 24.13
N MET A 34 -0.60 -40.70 24.14
CA MET A 34 0.19 -41.10 22.97
C MET A 34 -0.45 -42.35 22.33
N GLN A 35 -0.90 -42.28 21.08
CA GLN A 35 -1.10 -43.47 20.25
C GLN A 35 -0.71 -43.22 18.78
N ASN A 36 0.22 -44.05 18.33
CA ASN A 36 0.77 -44.15 16.98
C ASN A 36 -0.21 -44.87 16.04
N THR A 37 -0.51 -44.29 14.86
CA THR A 37 -0.77 -45.08 13.64
C THR A 37 -0.31 -44.30 12.39
N SER A 38 0.44 -44.98 11.51
CA SER A 38 0.99 -44.50 10.24
C SER A 38 0.00 -44.66 9.06
N PRO A 39 0.23 -44.04 7.88
CA PRO A 39 -0.83 -43.45 7.05
C PRO A 39 -1.31 -44.36 5.90
N SER A 40 -2.61 -44.28 5.57
CA SER A 40 -3.18 -44.83 4.34
C SER A 40 -3.42 -43.73 3.30
N ARG A 41 -2.89 -43.92 2.09
CA ARG A 41 -3.04 -43.03 0.93
C ARG A 41 -4.52 -42.96 0.49
N GLN A 42 -5.15 -41.79 0.62
CA GLN A 42 -6.40 -41.49 -0.08
C GLN A 42 -6.13 -40.62 -1.32
N LYS A 43 -6.49 -41.15 -2.50
CA LYS A 43 -6.53 -40.44 -3.78
C LYS A 43 -7.64 -39.39 -3.73
N VAL A 44 -7.29 -38.10 -3.80
CA VAL A 44 -8.26 -37.01 -3.96
C VAL A 44 -8.62 -36.89 -5.44
N ILE A 45 -9.83 -37.29 -5.78
CA ILE A 45 -10.47 -36.99 -7.07
C ILE A 45 -10.97 -35.55 -6.98
N LYS A 46 -10.36 -34.62 -7.73
CA LYS A 46 -10.85 -33.25 -7.88
C LYS A 46 -12.02 -33.23 -8.88
N THR A 47 -13.24 -33.11 -8.39
CA THR A 47 -14.40 -32.75 -9.22
C THR A 47 -14.47 -31.23 -9.37
N LYS A 48 -14.49 -30.74 -10.62
CA LYS A 48 -14.72 -29.33 -10.96
C LYS A 48 -16.17 -28.94 -10.61
N PRO A 49 -16.45 -27.77 -10.01
CA PRO A 49 -17.81 -27.24 -9.97
C PRO A 49 -18.26 -26.84 -11.37
N ARG A 50 -19.45 -27.29 -11.77
CA ARG A 50 -20.14 -26.86 -12.99
C ARG A 50 -20.62 -25.42 -12.81
N GLY A 51 -20.39 -24.57 -13.82
CA GLY A 51 -20.98 -23.21 -13.90
C GLY A 51 -20.01 -22.03 -13.95
N PHE A 52 -18.76 -22.22 -14.38
CA PHE A 52 -17.94 -21.12 -14.89
C PHE A 52 -18.13 -21.07 -16.41
N ASP A 53 -18.87 -20.09 -16.89
CA ASP A 53 -18.89 -19.78 -18.32
C ASP A 53 -17.46 -19.34 -18.72
N GLU A 54 -16.92 -20.08 -19.68
CA GLU A 54 -15.55 -20.08 -20.15
C GLU A 54 -15.30 -18.93 -21.13
N GLU A 55 -15.58 -17.69 -20.70
CA GLU A 55 -15.28 -16.50 -21.49
C GLU A 55 -14.35 -15.57 -20.70
N THR A 56 -13.19 -15.30 -21.30
CA THR A 56 -12.08 -14.41 -20.87
C THR A 56 -10.99 -15.00 -19.95
N VAL A 57 -10.66 -16.29 -20.08
CA VAL A 57 -9.27 -16.73 -19.86
C VAL A 57 -8.50 -16.54 -21.16
N THR A 58 -8.02 -15.33 -21.40
CA THR A 58 -7.01 -15.11 -22.43
C THR A 58 -5.69 -15.68 -21.94
N THR A 59 -5.50 -16.98 -22.17
CA THR A 59 -4.21 -17.67 -22.08
C THR A 59 -3.30 -17.06 -23.13
N PHE A 60 -2.45 -16.10 -22.75
CA PHE A 60 -1.48 -15.54 -23.68
C PHE A 60 -0.22 -16.39 -23.68
N SER A 61 -0.04 -17.07 -24.80
CA SER A 61 1.20 -17.66 -25.30
C SER A 61 2.39 -16.74 -25.00
N LYS A 62 3.52 -17.31 -24.54
CA LYS A 62 4.81 -16.63 -24.60
C LYS A 62 4.95 -16.05 -26.02
N ILE A 63 5.10 -14.74 -26.13
CA ILE A 63 5.45 -14.11 -27.40
C ILE A 63 6.81 -14.71 -27.78
N ILE A 64 6.83 -15.56 -28.80
CA ILE A 64 8.07 -15.98 -29.45
C ILE A 64 8.52 -14.74 -30.21
N GLN A 65 9.32 -13.89 -29.56
CA GLN A 65 10.05 -12.86 -30.27
C GLN A 65 11.01 -13.59 -31.21
N ALA A 66 10.84 -13.39 -32.52
CA ALA A 66 11.85 -13.77 -33.48
C ALA A 66 13.16 -13.10 -33.08
N ASP A 67 14.25 -13.85 -33.13
CA ASP A 67 15.59 -13.33 -32.83
C ASP A 67 15.97 -12.36 -33.97
N VAL A 68 15.61 -11.10 -33.81
CA VAL A 68 15.91 -10.05 -34.79
C VAL A 68 17.40 -9.79 -34.71
N HIS A 69 18.13 -10.09 -35.79
CA HIS A 69 19.55 -9.76 -35.87
C HIS A 69 19.71 -8.24 -35.88
N MET A 70 20.19 -7.70 -34.76
CA MET A 70 20.42 -6.27 -34.57
C MET A 70 21.88 -5.96 -34.91
N GLU A 71 22.12 -5.00 -35.82
CA GLU A 71 23.47 -4.62 -36.23
C GLU A 71 24.28 -4.02 -35.06
N HIS A 72 25.29 -4.75 -34.59
CA HIS A 72 26.08 -4.38 -33.42
C HIS A 72 26.68 -2.97 -33.52
N ASP A 73 27.16 -2.56 -34.70
CA ASP A 73 27.82 -1.27 -34.90
C ASP A 73 26.88 -0.07 -34.74
N ILE A 74 25.59 -0.23 -35.02
CA ILE A 74 24.59 0.81 -34.82
C ILE A 74 24.24 0.91 -33.34
N TRP A 75 23.91 -0.22 -32.71
CA TRP A 75 23.40 -0.24 -31.33
C TRP A 75 24.48 -0.02 -30.27
N ALA A 76 25.73 -0.45 -30.52
CA ALA A 76 26.86 -0.17 -29.64
C ALA A 76 27.23 1.32 -29.59
N LYS A 77 26.92 2.06 -30.67
CA LYS A 77 27.19 3.50 -30.84
C LYS A 77 25.99 4.39 -30.52
N LEU A 78 24.90 3.83 -29.99
CA LEU A 78 23.75 4.62 -29.55
C LEU A 78 24.23 5.72 -28.59
N PRO A 79 23.90 7.00 -28.78
CA PRO A 79 24.25 8.09 -27.86
C PRO A 79 23.76 7.89 -26.41
N ASP A 80 24.46 8.48 -25.43
CA ASP A 80 24.15 8.30 -23.99
C ASP A 80 22.78 8.87 -23.58
N ASP A 81 22.33 9.94 -24.24
CA ASP A 81 21.01 10.55 -24.07
C ASP A 81 19.89 9.60 -24.50
N LEU A 82 20.00 8.99 -25.68
CA LEU A 82 19.04 7.99 -26.15
C LEU A 82 19.07 6.73 -25.28
N LEU A 83 20.26 6.30 -24.86
CA LEU A 83 20.38 5.15 -23.96
C LEU A 83 19.73 5.45 -22.60
N SER A 84 19.90 6.65 -22.07
CA SER A 84 19.25 7.11 -20.83
C SER A 84 17.73 7.13 -20.97
N GLU A 85 17.21 7.58 -22.10
CA GLU A 85 15.77 7.51 -22.41
C GLU A 85 15.22 6.07 -22.43
N VAL A 86 15.95 5.15 -23.05
CA VAL A 86 15.56 3.74 -23.11
C VAL A 86 15.58 3.13 -21.70
N LEU A 87 16.67 3.32 -20.97
CA LEU A 87 16.81 2.81 -19.60
C LEU A 87 15.74 3.41 -18.68
N ALA A 88 15.43 4.70 -18.79
CA ALA A 88 14.41 5.34 -17.96
C ALA A 88 12.98 4.80 -18.21
N ARG A 89 12.74 4.12 -19.34
CA ARG A 89 11.46 3.45 -19.63
C ARG A 89 11.43 1.99 -19.15
N ILE A 90 12.52 1.46 -18.62
CA ILE A 90 12.57 0.12 -18.04
C ILE A 90 12.03 0.15 -16.59
N PRO A 91 11.16 -0.79 -16.20
CA PRO A 91 10.67 -0.90 -14.83
C PRO A 91 11.80 -0.91 -13.78
N PRO A 92 11.67 -0.14 -12.67
CA PRO A 92 12.69 -0.01 -11.62
C PRO A 92 13.29 -1.33 -11.13
N PHE A 93 12.46 -2.36 -10.97
CA PHE A 93 12.90 -3.66 -10.46
C PHE A 93 13.88 -4.40 -11.41
N LEU A 94 13.92 -4.02 -12.68
CA LEU A 94 14.82 -4.59 -13.68
C LEU A 94 16.08 -3.76 -13.88
N LEU A 95 16.08 -2.47 -13.50
CA LEU A 95 17.22 -1.57 -13.72
C LEU A 95 18.50 -2.05 -13.02
N PHE A 96 18.40 -2.61 -11.82
CA PHE A 96 19.58 -3.19 -11.16
C PHE A 96 20.21 -4.35 -11.93
N ARG A 97 19.40 -5.14 -12.64
CA ARG A 97 19.91 -6.22 -13.51
C ARG A 97 20.57 -5.65 -14.77
N MET A 98 20.14 -4.48 -15.25
CA MET A 98 20.75 -3.82 -16.40
C MET A 98 22.19 -3.39 -16.15
N ARG A 99 22.60 -3.21 -14.88
CA ARG A 99 23.99 -2.93 -14.50
C ARG A 99 24.96 -4.05 -14.89
N SER A 100 24.50 -5.30 -14.98
CA SER A 100 25.35 -6.43 -15.35
C SER A 100 25.54 -6.60 -16.86
N VAL A 101 24.86 -5.80 -17.70
CA VAL A 101 24.92 -5.94 -19.16
C VAL A 101 26.27 -5.45 -19.69
N CYS A 102 26.69 -4.25 -19.32
CA CYS A 102 28.02 -3.72 -19.67
C CYS A 102 28.45 -2.57 -18.73
N ARG A 103 29.75 -2.22 -18.77
CA ARG A 103 30.31 -1.13 -17.96
C ARG A 103 29.66 0.22 -18.24
N ARG A 104 29.29 0.50 -19.50
CA ARG A 104 28.63 1.74 -19.91
C ARG A 104 27.26 1.90 -19.25
N TRP A 105 26.44 0.86 -19.27
CA TRP A 105 25.11 0.86 -18.63
C TRP A 105 25.23 0.99 -17.11
N ASN A 106 26.19 0.28 -16.51
CA ASN A 106 26.47 0.44 -15.08
C ASN A 106 26.88 1.88 -14.72
N SER A 107 27.68 2.55 -15.57
CA SER A 107 28.07 3.94 -15.36
C SER A 107 26.85 4.88 -15.37
N ILE A 108 25.98 4.76 -16.39
CA ILE A 108 24.77 5.60 -16.51
C ILE A 108 23.82 5.38 -15.34
N LEU A 109 23.58 4.13 -14.95
CA LEU A 109 22.65 3.78 -13.86
C LEU A 109 23.14 4.14 -12.45
N ASN A 110 24.39 4.59 -12.32
CA ASN A 110 24.94 5.15 -11.08
C ASN A 110 25.12 6.67 -11.16
N ASP A 111 24.82 7.29 -12.31
CA ASP A 111 24.94 8.73 -12.45
C ASP A 111 23.73 9.46 -11.84
N ASN A 112 24.01 10.51 -11.06
CA ASN A 112 23.00 11.34 -10.43
C ASN A 112 22.14 12.07 -11.46
N SER A 113 22.71 12.40 -12.63
CA SER A 113 21.94 13.04 -13.70
C SER A 113 20.85 12.11 -14.25
N PHE A 114 21.19 10.82 -14.44
CA PHE A 114 20.24 9.79 -14.83
C PHE A 114 19.15 9.57 -13.78
N LEU A 115 19.51 9.49 -12.48
CA LEU A 115 18.51 9.32 -11.42
C LEU A 115 17.52 10.48 -11.36
N LYS A 116 18.01 11.71 -11.54
CA LYS A 116 17.17 12.92 -11.64
C LYS A 116 16.29 12.90 -12.88
N PHE A 117 16.80 12.42 -14.01
CA PHE A 117 16.04 12.28 -15.25
C PHE A 117 14.95 11.20 -15.11
N HIS A 118 15.29 10.01 -14.63
CA HIS A 118 14.36 8.91 -14.37
C HIS A 118 13.23 9.34 -13.42
N SER A 119 13.50 10.20 -12.44
CA SER A 119 12.44 10.66 -11.53
C SER A 119 11.41 11.59 -12.17
N GLN A 120 11.77 12.25 -13.27
CA GLN A 120 10.86 13.07 -14.07
C GLN A 120 10.00 12.21 -15.01
N VAL A 121 10.43 10.98 -15.29
CA VAL A 121 9.64 10.05 -16.09
C VAL A 121 8.41 9.59 -15.30
N PRO A 122 7.23 9.49 -15.96
CA PRO A 122 6.04 8.94 -15.34
C PRO A 122 6.28 7.54 -14.76
N SER A 123 5.62 7.24 -13.64
CA SER A 123 5.66 5.90 -13.06
C SER A 123 5.17 4.86 -14.08
N HIS A 124 5.78 3.67 -14.07
CA HIS A 124 5.37 2.55 -14.92
C HIS A 124 3.98 2.02 -14.60
N GLY A 125 3.37 2.47 -13.50
CA GLY A 125 2.02 2.14 -13.08
C GLY A 125 1.96 1.74 -11.62
N PRO A 126 0.77 1.35 -11.13
CA PRO A 126 0.58 0.98 -9.73
C PRO A 126 1.32 -0.32 -9.40
N CYS A 127 1.95 -0.35 -8.23
CA CYS A 127 2.52 -1.55 -7.64
C CYS A 127 1.95 -1.78 -6.23
N LEU A 128 1.91 -3.05 -5.81
CA LEU A 128 1.55 -3.45 -4.46
C LEU A 128 2.78 -4.00 -3.77
N LEU A 129 3.20 -3.35 -2.69
CA LEU A 129 4.27 -3.85 -1.84
C LEU A 129 3.67 -4.71 -0.74
N THR A 130 4.28 -5.87 -0.54
CA THR A 130 3.91 -6.82 0.49
C THR A 130 5.09 -7.05 1.41
N LEU A 131 4.81 -6.97 2.70
CA LEU A 131 5.78 -7.26 3.75
C LEU A 131 5.20 -8.36 4.62
N TRP A 132 5.94 -9.44 4.78
CA TRP A 132 5.61 -10.48 5.73
C TRP A 132 6.88 -11.05 6.35
N ARG A 133 6.73 -11.70 7.50
CA ARG A 133 7.85 -12.28 8.23
C ARG A 133 7.63 -13.77 8.41
N ASN A 134 8.66 -14.55 8.11
CA ASN A 134 8.82 -15.89 8.64
C ASN A 134 9.71 -15.82 9.90
N SER A 135 9.70 -16.85 10.75
CA SER A 135 10.34 -16.93 12.08
C SER A 135 11.73 -16.28 12.21
N GLN A 136 12.50 -16.15 11.12
CA GLN A 136 13.84 -15.55 11.12
C GLN A 136 14.10 -14.50 10.02
N THR A 137 13.21 -14.30 9.05
CA THR A 137 13.48 -13.42 7.90
C THR A 137 12.28 -12.57 7.50
N HIS A 138 12.57 -11.32 7.18
CA HIS A 138 11.62 -10.43 6.50
C HIS A 138 11.55 -10.83 5.04
N HIS A 139 10.37 -10.80 4.45
CA HIS A 139 10.16 -11.00 3.02
C HIS A 139 9.45 -9.78 2.48
N CYS A 140 10.14 -9.06 1.59
CA CYS A 140 9.61 -7.91 0.87
C CYS A 140 9.41 -8.31 -0.60
N SER A 141 8.21 -8.14 -1.12
CA SER A 141 7.91 -8.40 -2.53
C SER A 141 7.01 -7.31 -3.09
N VAL A 142 7.16 -7.04 -4.37
CA VAL A 142 6.36 -6.02 -5.06
C VAL A 142 5.71 -6.64 -6.28
N PHE A 143 4.39 -6.56 -6.34
CA PHE A 143 3.62 -6.92 -7.52
C PHE A 143 3.45 -5.70 -8.42
N SER A 144 3.93 -5.77 -9.66
CA SER A 144 3.68 -4.76 -10.67
C SER A 144 2.38 -5.09 -11.41
N LEU A 145 1.36 -4.24 -11.28
CA LEU A 145 0.09 -4.46 -12.00
C LEU A 145 0.24 -4.41 -13.53
N PRO A 146 0.98 -3.44 -14.12
CA PRO A 146 1.18 -3.36 -15.57
C PRO A 146 1.87 -4.60 -16.14
N LEU A 147 2.88 -5.12 -15.42
CA LEU A 147 3.67 -6.27 -15.86
C LEU A 147 3.06 -7.60 -15.42
N LYS A 148 2.12 -7.57 -14.47
CA LYS A 148 1.50 -8.74 -13.82
C LYS A 148 2.54 -9.70 -13.25
N THR A 149 3.62 -9.17 -12.69
CA THR A 149 4.76 -9.93 -12.19
C THR A 149 5.16 -9.53 -10.78
N TRP A 150 5.64 -10.52 -10.01
CA TRP A 150 6.22 -10.31 -8.70
C TRP A 150 7.72 -10.13 -8.77
N TYR A 151 8.21 -9.13 -8.05
CA TYR A 151 9.61 -8.84 -7.85
C TYR A 151 9.95 -9.00 -6.37
N LYS A 152 10.95 -9.84 -6.06
CA LYS A 152 11.47 -9.96 -4.70
C LYS A 152 12.47 -8.84 -4.45
N ILE A 153 12.33 -8.14 -3.33
CA ILE A 153 13.29 -7.14 -2.88
C ILE A 153 14.15 -7.77 -1.77
N PRO A 154 15.49 -7.67 -1.84
CA PRO A 154 16.35 -8.10 -0.74
C PRO A 154 15.94 -7.38 0.55
N SER A 155 15.69 -8.13 1.61
CA SER A 155 15.21 -7.59 2.90
C SER A 155 16.25 -7.66 4.01
N GLY A 156 17.44 -8.21 3.72
CA GLY A 156 18.51 -8.39 4.68
C GLY A 156 19.09 -7.08 5.24
N PHE A 157 18.83 -5.95 4.58
CA PHE A 157 19.24 -4.64 5.06
C PHE A 157 18.33 -4.11 6.19
N LEU A 158 17.13 -4.67 6.37
CA LEU A 158 16.17 -4.20 7.36
C LEU A 158 16.51 -4.72 8.77
N PRO A 159 16.39 -3.88 9.81
CA PRO A 159 16.50 -4.33 11.19
C PRO A 159 15.52 -5.45 11.52
N HIS A 160 15.96 -6.42 12.33
CA HIS A 160 15.13 -7.56 12.73
C HIS A 160 13.85 -7.14 13.48
N TRP A 161 13.83 -5.98 14.12
CA TRP A 161 12.69 -5.48 14.89
C TRP A 161 11.63 -4.73 14.05
N ALA A 162 11.92 -4.37 12.80
CA ALA A 162 11.02 -3.57 11.97
C ALA A 162 9.89 -4.44 11.40
N PHE A 163 8.77 -4.54 12.12
CA PHE A 163 7.71 -5.53 11.84
C PHE A 163 6.48 -4.94 11.16
N PHE A 164 6.09 -3.73 11.53
CA PHE A 164 4.81 -3.15 11.18
C PHE A 164 4.99 -2.19 10.00
N LEU A 165 4.32 -2.50 8.89
CA LEU A 165 4.26 -1.65 7.72
C LEU A 165 3.27 -0.52 8.01
N VAL A 166 3.79 0.69 8.16
CA VAL A 166 2.99 1.90 8.36
C VAL A 166 2.37 2.34 7.03
N GLY A 167 3.17 2.35 5.97
CA GLY A 167 2.73 2.78 4.65
C GLY A 167 3.88 3.11 3.72
N SER A 168 3.56 3.57 2.51
CA SER A 168 4.54 4.08 1.56
C SER A 168 4.13 5.44 1.01
N SER A 169 5.12 6.25 0.65
CA SER A 169 4.92 7.51 -0.04
C SER A 169 6.17 7.85 -0.84
N GLY A 170 5.99 8.32 -2.08
CA GLY A 170 7.10 8.78 -2.92
C GLY A 170 8.28 7.81 -3.04
N GLY A 171 8.05 6.49 -3.09
CA GLY A 171 9.10 5.46 -3.17
C GLY A 171 9.79 5.07 -1.86
N LEU A 172 9.50 5.79 -0.77
CA LEU A 172 9.90 5.42 0.58
C LEU A 172 8.82 4.56 1.24
N ILE A 173 9.25 3.67 2.14
CA ILE A 173 8.36 2.94 3.05
C ILE A 173 8.68 3.33 4.49
N CYS A 174 7.66 3.40 5.33
CA CYS A 174 7.79 3.58 6.77
C CYS A 174 7.46 2.28 7.46
N LEU A 175 8.35 1.85 8.35
CA LEU A 175 8.18 0.67 9.19
C LEU A 175 8.31 1.07 10.66
N SER A 176 7.55 0.43 11.52
CA SER A 176 7.68 0.57 12.98
C SER A 176 7.84 -0.78 13.66
N GLY A 177 8.31 -0.77 14.89
CA GLY A 177 8.48 -1.99 15.66
C GLY A 177 9.07 -1.74 17.04
N PHE A 178 9.41 -2.84 17.70
CA PHE A 178 9.93 -2.82 19.06
C PHE A 178 11.33 -3.43 19.10
N ASP A 179 12.30 -2.61 19.46
CA ASP A 179 13.67 -3.02 19.75
C ASP A 179 13.80 -3.17 21.28
N GLY A 180 13.63 -4.40 21.75
CA GLY A 180 13.43 -4.67 23.18
C GLY A 180 12.10 -4.08 23.66
N LEU A 181 12.17 -3.10 24.58
CA LEU A 181 11.00 -2.39 25.11
C LEU A 181 10.74 -1.04 24.40
N LEU A 182 11.64 -0.63 23.49
CA LEU A 182 11.58 0.68 22.86
C LEU A 182 10.81 0.60 21.54
N PHE A 183 9.75 1.39 21.42
CA PHE A 183 9.11 1.64 20.13
C PHE A 183 10.06 2.45 19.25
N ARG A 184 10.26 2.01 18.01
CA ARG A 184 11.15 2.65 17.03
C ARG A 184 10.47 2.72 15.66
N ILE A 185 10.86 3.73 14.90
CA ILE A 185 10.34 4.00 13.55
C ILE A 185 11.54 4.12 12.60
N ILE A 186 11.47 3.46 11.45
CA ILE A 186 12.41 3.65 10.35
C ILE A 186 11.69 4.06 9.07
N VAL A 187 12.36 4.86 8.27
CA VAL A 187 11.99 5.12 6.88
C VAL A 187 13.09 4.56 6.00
N CYS A 188 12.72 3.82 4.95
CA CYS A 188 13.68 3.23 4.05
C CYS A 188 13.26 3.29 2.60
N ASN A 189 14.26 3.23 1.71
CA ASN A 189 14.07 3.04 0.29
C ASN A 189 14.43 1.58 -0.05
N PRO A 190 13.44 0.71 -0.33
CA PRO A 190 13.68 -0.70 -0.61
C PRO A 190 14.53 -0.96 -1.86
N LEU A 191 14.56 -0.01 -2.80
CA LEU A 191 15.36 -0.13 -4.01
C LEU A 191 16.83 0.15 -3.72
N THR A 192 17.14 1.25 -3.01
CA THR A 192 18.53 1.59 -2.67
C THR A 192 19.08 0.79 -1.50
N GLN A 193 18.20 0.10 -0.75
CA GLN A 193 18.53 -0.67 0.46
C GLN A 193 19.06 0.20 1.60
N GLU A 194 18.74 1.48 1.58
CA GLU A 194 19.12 2.44 2.61
C GLU A 194 17.93 2.70 3.54
N TRP A 195 18.22 2.86 4.82
CA TRP A 195 17.22 3.20 5.84
C TRP A 195 17.75 4.21 6.83
N ARG A 196 16.84 4.99 7.40
CA ARG A 196 17.08 5.96 8.46
C ARG A 196 16.23 5.59 9.67
N LEU A 197 16.87 5.46 10.82
CA LEU A 197 16.19 5.40 12.11
C LEU A 197 15.77 6.80 12.51
N LEU A 198 14.50 6.97 12.86
CA LEU A 198 14.00 8.25 13.36
C LEU A 198 14.37 8.42 14.84
N PRO A 199 14.60 9.66 15.31
CA PRO A 199 14.74 9.94 16.73
C PRO A 199 13.49 9.53 17.50
N MET A 200 13.62 9.37 18.82
CA MET A 200 12.47 9.04 19.67
C MET A 200 11.48 10.21 19.69
N MET A 201 10.18 9.88 19.63
CA MET A 201 9.11 10.84 19.88
C MET A 201 9.18 11.34 21.34
N HIS A 202 8.62 12.52 21.60
CA HIS A 202 8.53 13.06 22.96
C HIS A 202 7.71 12.11 23.86
N TYR A 203 6.66 11.55 23.28
CA TYR A 203 5.80 10.56 23.91
C TYR A 203 5.89 9.26 23.12
N ASN A 204 6.96 8.51 23.37
CA ASN A 204 7.36 7.33 22.61
C ASN A 204 6.47 6.10 22.88
N GLN A 205 5.30 6.09 22.25
CA GLN A 205 4.31 5.03 22.31
C GLN A 205 3.85 4.65 20.90
N GLN A 206 3.30 3.45 20.75
CA GLN A 206 2.72 3.04 19.48
C GLN A 206 1.50 3.91 19.14
N ARG A 207 1.46 4.42 17.90
CA ARG A 207 0.49 5.41 17.43
C ARG A 207 0.07 5.14 16.00
N GLN A 208 -0.96 5.85 15.56
CA GLN A 208 -1.31 5.88 14.15
C GLN A 208 -0.30 6.74 13.40
N LEU A 209 0.46 6.11 12.51
CA LEU A 209 1.54 6.76 11.77
C LEU A 209 1.16 6.91 10.30
N ILE A 210 1.60 7.99 9.67
CA ILE A 210 1.53 8.15 8.22
C ILE A 210 2.81 8.80 7.69
N LEU A 211 3.32 8.24 6.58
CA LEU A 211 4.46 8.76 5.85
C LEU A 211 3.99 9.67 4.72
N VAL A 212 4.58 10.86 4.64
CA VAL A 212 4.32 11.84 3.59
C VAL A 212 5.64 12.26 2.97
N VAL A 213 5.79 12.10 1.65
CA VAL A 213 6.95 12.61 0.91
C VAL A 213 6.57 13.86 0.13
N ASP A 214 7.31 14.93 0.36
CA ASP A 214 7.31 16.11 -0.50
C ASP A 214 8.38 15.94 -1.59
N ARG A 215 7.91 15.77 -2.83
CA ARG A 215 8.80 15.56 -3.99
C ARG A 215 9.53 16.83 -4.40
N MET A 216 8.90 17.99 -4.23
CA MET A 216 9.48 19.26 -4.63
C MET A 216 10.61 19.62 -3.68
N ASP A 217 10.37 19.37 -2.40
CA ASP A 217 11.30 19.69 -1.33
C ASP A 217 12.32 18.58 -1.04
N ARG A 218 12.15 17.42 -1.69
CA ARG A 218 12.94 16.18 -1.48
C ARG A 218 13.06 15.82 0.00
N SER A 219 11.98 16.03 0.74
CA SER A 219 11.90 15.79 2.17
C SER A 219 10.72 14.87 2.47
N PHE A 220 10.72 14.30 3.65
CA PHE A 220 9.60 13.52 4.12
C PHE A 220 9.24 13.88 5.55
N LYS A 221 7.98 13.67 5.87
CA LYS A 221 7.43 13.85 7.21
C LYS A 221 6.75 12.57 7.65
N VAL A 222 6.88 12.26 8.92
CA VAL A 222 6.11 11.19 9.56
C VAL A 222 5.20 11.83 10.59
N ILE A 223 3.89 11.65 10.43
CA ILE A 223 2.90 12.21 11.34
C ILE A 223 2.44 11.10 12.27
N ALA A 224 2.54 11.35 13.58
CA ALA A 224 2.08 10.47 14.64
C ALA A 224 0.82 11.06 15.28
N ALA A 225 -0.33 10.55 14.85
CA ALA A 225 -1.62 10.90 15.42
C ALA A 225 -1.93 10.05 16.65
N SER A 226 -2.67 10.65 17.59
CA SER A 226 -3.06 9.99 18.83
C SER A 226 -3.93 8.76 18.58
N ASP A 227 -3.77 7.74 19.43
CA ASP A 227 -4.68 6.59 19.47
C ASP A 227 -5.87 6.85 20.41
N VAL A 228 -6.84 5.94 20.42
CA VAL A 228 -8.15 6.03 21.10
C VAL A 228 -8.05 6.16 22.63
N TYR A 229 -6.96 5.67 23.25
CA TYR A 229 -6.92 5.46 24.70
C TYR A 229 -6.42 6.67 25.49
N GLU A 230 -5.52 7.48 24.95
CA GLU A 230 -4.95 8.66 25.62
C GLU A 230 -4.76 9.80 24.62
N PRO A 231 -5.30 11.01 24.86
CA PRO A 231 -5.17 12.13 23.93
C PRO A 231 -3.76 12.72 24.02
N LEU A 232 -2.91 12.30 23.09
CA LEU A 232 -1.55 12.78 22.97
C LEU A 232 -1.44 13.88 21.91
N PRO A 233 -0.47 14.80 22.04
CA PRO A 233 -0.21 15.77 20.98
C PRO A 233 0.17 15.04 19.70
N THR A 234 -0.26 15.62 18.57
CA THR A 234 0.16 15.13 17.26
C THR A 234 1.63 15.48 17.09
N GLU A 235 2.48 14.50 16.86
CA GLU A 235 3.90 14.74 16.61
C GLU A 235 4.18 14.66 15.12
N VAL A 236 4.95 15.60 14.58
CA VAL A 236 5.38 15.58 13.18
C VAL A 236 6.89 15.54 13.13
N TYR A 237 7.43 14.46 12.57
CA TYR A 237 8.84 14.37 12.24
C TYR A 237 9.11 15.13 10.94
N ASP A 238 10.15 15.95 10.91
CA ASP A 238 10.66 16.58 9.69
C ASP A 238 12.06 16.03 9.36
N SER A 239 12.21 15.44 8.17
CA SER A 239 13.48 14.83 7.75
C SER A 239 14.63 15.83 7.65
N LYS A 240 14.35 17.10 7.33
CA LYS A 240 15.38 18.14 7.18
C LYS A 240 15.92 18.62 8.53
N LEU A 241 15.03 18.70 9.51
CA LEU A 241 15.37 19.12 10.87
C LEU A 241 15.81 17.96 11.75
N ASP A 242 15.64 16.73 11.26
CA ASP A 242 15.88 15.48 11.99
C ASP A 242 15.29 15.47 13.40
N SER A 243 14.06 15.98 13.54
CA SER A 243 13.44 16.17 14.85
C SER A 243 11.93 16.09 14.76
N TRP A 244 11.31 15.77 15.90
CA TRP A 244 9.87 15.80 16.10
C TRP A 244 9.43 17.19 16.56
N SER A 245 8.31 17.68 16.05
CA SER A 245 7.62 18.87 16.56
C SER A 245 6.30 18.46 17.21
N LEU A 246 5.94 19.13 18.31
CA LEU A 246 4.65 18.97 18.97
C LEU A 246 3.63 19.91 18.33
N ASN A 247 2.56 19.34 17.81
CA ASN A 247 1.43 20.06 17.21
C ASN A 247 0.17 19.83 18.06
N GLN A 248 -0.97 20.38 17.61
CA GLN A 248 -2.20 20.37 18.41
C GLN A 248 -2.63 18.95 18.81
N ILE A 249 -3.11 18.80 20.05
CA ILE A 249 -3.76 17.58 20.54
C ILE A 249 -5.10 17.46 19.81
N MET A 250 -5.40 16.27 19.30
CA MET A 250 -6.71 16.00 18.71
C MET A 250 -7.78 16.15 19.82
N PRO A 251 -8.86 16.93 19.60
CA PRO A 251 -9.92 17.12 20.58
C PRO A 251 -10.41 15.80 21.20
N ALA A 252 -10.29 15.67 22.53
CA ALA A 252 -10.52 14.42 23.27
C ALA A 252 -11.94 13.83 23.12
N VAL A 253 -12.89 14.61 22.62
CA VAL A 253 -14.24 14.16 22.26
C VAL A 253 -14.28 13.26 21.02
N SER A 254 -13.19 13.17 20.26
CA SER A 254 -13.13 12.48 18.97
C SER A 254 -12.40 11.14 19.10
N VAL A 255 -13.14 10.05 19.07
CA VAL A 255 -12.57 8.71 18.92
C VAL A 255 -12.36 8.44 17.43
N CYS A 256 -11.11 8.23 16.98
CA CYS A 256 -10.81 8.00 15.56
C CYS A 256 -10.52 6.54 15.24
N SER A 257 -10.87 6.12 14.02
CA SER A 257 -10.45 4.83 13.45
C SER A 257 -8.99 4.89 12.97
N SER A 258 -8.38 3.73 12.72
CA SER A 258 -7.05 3.61 12.06
C SER A 258 -7.07 3.96 10.57
N LYS A 259 -8.25 4.27 10.03
CA LYS A 259 -8.46 4.56 8.61
C LYS A 259 -8.13 6.01 8.32
N MET A 260 -6.89 6.21 7.87
CA MET A 260 -6.34 7.51 7.53
C MET A 260 -6.22 7.69 6.02
N ALA A 261 -6.44 8.92 5.54
CA ALA A 261 -6.10 9.32 4.18
C ALA A 261 -5.38 10.65 4.21
N PHE A 262 -4.29 10.77 3.46
CA PHE A 262 -3.55 12.03 3.31
C PHE A 262 -3.63 12.52 1.87
N CYS A 263 -4.17 13.72 1.67
CA CYS A 263 -4.09 14.42 0.39
C CYS A 263 -4.08 15.93 0.61
N ASP A 264 -3.36 16.66 -0.25
CA ASP A 264 -3.33 18.13 -0.24
C ASP A 264 -2.94 18.75 1.11
N SER A 265 -1.83 18.28 1.69
CA SER A 265 -1.32 18.76 2.99
C SER A 265 -2.29 18.57 4.17
N ARG A 266 -3.28 17.68 4.01
CA ARG A 266 -4.33 17.39 4.99
C ARG A 266 -4.39 15.89 5.25
N LEU A 267 -4.37 15.55 6.53
CA LEU A 267 -4.62 14.21 7.03
C LEU A 267 -6.08 14.11 7.48
N TYR A 268 -6.81 13.15 6.94
CA TYR A 268 -8.21 12.88 7.27
C TYR A 268 -8.32 11.58 8.06
N LEU A 269 -9.13 11.60 9.11
CA LEU A 269 -9.48 10.42 9.91
C LEU A 269 -11.00 10.31 10.04
N GLU A 270 -11.48 9.07 9.98
CA GLU A 270 -12.85 8.74 10.36
C GLU A 270 -13.00 8.83 11.88
N THR A 271 -14.00 9.57 12.35
CA THR A 271 -14.40 9.56 13.76
C THR A 271 -15.52 8.55 14.01
N LEU A 272 -15.31 7.68 14.99
CA LEU A 272 -16.27 6.70 15.50
C LEU A 272 -17.28 7.34 16.46
N SER A 273 -16.87 8.37 17.20
CA SER A 273 -17.73 9.14 18.09
C SER A 273 -17.16 10.55 18.31
N PRO A 274 -17.92 11.63 18.03
CA PRO A 274 -19.14 11.64 17.21
C PRO A 274 -18.85 11.20 15.77
N LEU A 275 -19.83 10.61 15.06
CA LEU A 275 -19.64 10.16 13.68
C LEU A 275 -19.40 11.34 12.72
N GLY A 276 -18.28 11.29 11.98
CA GLY A 276 -17.86 12.38 11.10
C GLY A 276 -16.41 12.22 10.65
N MET A 277 -15.72 13.33 10.40
CA MET A 277 -14.30 13.29 10.09
C MET A 277 -13.53 14.35 10.86
N MET A 278 -12.33 13.98 11.26
CA MET A 278 -11.31 14.93 11.68
C MET A 278 -10.33 15.16 10.54
N MET A 279 -9.91 16.40 10.39
CA MET A 279 -8.90 16.79 9.44
C MET A 279 -7.80 17.56 10.17
N TYR A 280 -6.57 17.14 9.95
CA TYR A 280 -5.38 17.80 10.43
C TYR A 280 -4.68 18.50 9.28
N ARG A 281 -4.41 19.80 9.43
CA ARG A 281 -3.63 20.58 8.48
C ARG A 281 -2.18 20.58 8.91
N ILE A 282 -1.30 20.05 8.07
CA ILE A 282 0.13 19.98 8.40
C ILE A 282 0.76 21.38 8.48
N ASP A 283 0.29 22.32 7.67
CA ASP A 283 0.86 23.67 7.55
C ASP A 283 0.60 24.53 8.80
N THR A 284 -0.56 24.35 9.44
CA THR A 284 -0.93 25.08 10.66
C THR A 284 -0.73 24.25 11.93
N GLY A 285 -0.57 22.93 11.80
CA GLY A 285 -0.52 21.99 12.91
C GLY A 285 -1.83 21.88 13.68
N CYS A 286 -2.97 22.22 13.05
CA CYS A 286 -4.28 22.27 13.70
C CYS A 286 -5.22 21.14 13.26
N TRP A 287 -6.08 20.73 14.19
CA TRP A 287 -7.20 19.82 13.98
C TRP A 287 -8.51 20.58 13.80
N GLU A 288 -9.29 20.14 12.82
CA GLU A 288 -10.61 20.68 12.53
C GLU A 288 -11.61 19.54 12.29
N HIS A 289 -12.84 19.73 12.77
CA HIS A 289 -13.92 18.80 12.51
C HIS A 289 -14.62 19.14 11.20
N ILE A 290 -14.77 18.15 10.31
CA ILE A 290 -15.53 18.28 9.08
C ILE A 290 -16.92 17.65 9.29
N PRO A 291 -18.01 18.42 9.18
CA PRO A 291 -19.38 17.93 9.40
C PRO A 291 -19.93 17.10 8.22
N ALA A 292 -19.07 16.34 7.54
CA ALA A 292 -19.48 15.46 6.45
C ALA A 292 -20.06 14.16 7.03
N LYS A 293 -21.39 14.09 7.07
CA LYS A 293 -22.12 12.93 7.58
C LYS A 293 -21.87 11.72 6.68
N PHE A 294 -21.38 10.63 7.26
CA PHE A 294 -21.21 9.36 6.54
C PHE A 294 -22.54 8.86 5.94
N PRO A 295 -22.48 8.11 4.82
CA PRO A 295 -23.65 7.47 4.24
C PRO A 295 -24.42 6.64 5.27
N ARG A 296 -25.76 6.71 5.23
CA ARG A 296 -26.61 5.93 6.13
C ARG A 296 -26.37 4.44 5.94
N SER A 297 -26.34 3.69 7.04
CA SER A 297 -26.15 2.23 7.04
C SER A 297 -24.81 1.78 6.48
N LEU A 298 -23.79 2.64 6.55
CA LEU A 298 -22.40 2.25 6.36
C LEU A 298 -22.02 1.28 7.48
N LEU A 299 -21.62 0.07 7.11
CA LEU A 299 -21.14 -0.96 8.03
C LEU A 299 -19.65 -0.78 8.28
N ASP A 300 -18.88 -0.73 7.18
CA ASP A 300 -17.44 -0.50 7.20
C ASP A 300 -17.09 0.43 6.04
N GLY A 301 -16.48 1.59 6.34
CA GLY A 301 -15.90 2.49 5.35
C GLY A 301 -14.38 2.46 5.40
N TYR A 302 -13.71 2.91 4.34
CA TYR A 302 -12.27 3.17 4.29
C TYR A 302 -12.05 4.46 3.53
N LEU A 303 -11.26 5.37 4.11
CA LEU A 303 -10.85 6.59 3.43
C LEU A 303 -9.70 6.28 2.48
N VAL A 304 -9.77 6.82 1.26
CA VAL A 304 -8.74 6.66 0.25
C VAL A 304 -8.43 8.01 -0.36
N ALA A 305 -7.16 8.40 -0.32
CA ALA A 305 -6.66 9.60 -0.96
C ALA A 305 -6.61 9.43 -2.49
N GLY A 306 -7.18 10.39 -3.20
CA GLY A 306 -7.10 10.50 -4.66
C GLY A 306 -6.01 11.46 -5.12
N SER A 307 -5.88 11.58 -6.45
CA SER A 307 -5.12 12.66 -7.08
C SER A 307 -5.83 14.01 -6.90
N HIS A 308 -5.09 15.12 -7.02
CA HIS A 308 -5.65 16.48 -7.12
C HIS A 308 -6.70 16.83 -6.04
N LYS A 309 -6.37 16.59 -4.76
CA LYS A 309 -7.20 16.90 -3.57
C LYS A 309 -8.45 16.03 -3.40
N ARG A 310 -8.65 15.00 -4.23
CA ARG A 310 -9.83 14.15 -4.13
C ARG A 310 -9.72 13.23 -2.91
N LEU A 311 -10.83 13.06 -2.22
CA LEU A 311 -10.96 12.13 -1.09
C LEU A 311 -12.12 11.21 -1.37
N PHE A 312 -11.86 9.90 -1.27
CA PHE A 312 -12.88 8.87 -1.47
C PHE A 312 -13.18 8.15 -0.18
N LEU A 313 -14.42 7.71 -0.07
CA LEU A 313 -14.87 6.74 0.91
C LEU A 313 -15.27 5.49 0.13
N VAL A 314 -14.72 4.34 0.52
CA VAL A 314 -15.07 3.05 -0.05
C VAL A 314 -15.65 2.24 1.07
N GLY A 315 -16.88 1.76 0.91
CA GLY A 315 -17.54 1.14 2.04
C GLY A 315 -18.71 0.26 1.69
N ARG A 316 -18.98 -0.64 2.63
CA ARG A 316 -20.08 -1.58 2.57
C ARG A 316 -21.30 -0.94 3.22
N ILE A 317 -22.38 -0.84 2.47
CA ILE A 317 -23.70 -0.49 3.01
C ILE A 317 -24.52 -1.76 3.19
N GLY A 318 -25.25 -1.84 4.30
CA GLY A 318 -26.27 -2.87 4.52
C GLY A 318 -27.37 -2.37 5.43
N LEU A 319 -28.62 -2.42 4.95
CA LEU A 319 -29.80 -2.12 5.76
C LEU A 319 -30.29 -3.35 6.55
N TYR A 320 -29.98 -4.57 6.05
CA TYR A 320 -30.24 -5.89 6.65
C TYR A 320 -29.25 -6.92 6.06
N SER A 321 -29.20 -8.16 6.59
CA SER A 321 -28.22 -9.19 6.18
C SER A 321 -28.23 -9.54 4.67
N THR A 322 -29.33 -9.28 3.97
CA THR A 322 -29.54 -9.70 2.57
C THR A 322 -29.30 -8.61 1.52
N LEU A 323 -29.22 -7.33 1.90
CA LEU A 323 -29.11 -6.19 0.98
C LEU A 323 -27.80 -5.44 1.14
N GLN A 324 -26.68 -6.18 1.11
CA GLN A 324 -25.36 -5.58 1.19
C GLN A 324 -24.84 -5.18 -0.20
N SER A 325 -24.11 -4.06 -0.26
CA SER A 325 -23.39 -3.64 -1.45
C SER A 325 -22.15 -2.84 -1.09
N MET A 326 -21.08 -3.00 -1.86
CA MET A 326 -19.91 -2.11 -1.80
C MET A 326 -20.16 -0.90 -2.70
N ARG A 327 -19.85 0.29 -2.19
CA ARG A 327 -20.06 1.56 -2.87
C ARG A 327 -18.87 2.49 -2.65
N ILE A 328 -18.75 3.46 -3.53
CA ILE A 328 -17.66 4.43 -3.53
C ILE A 328 -18.30 5.83 -3.58
N TRP A 329 -17.89 6.67 -2.63
CA TRP A 329 -18.27 8.07 -2.56
C TRP A 329 -17.03 8.95 -2.73
N GLU A 330 -17.23 10.13 -3.28
CA GLU A 330 -16.25 11.21 -3.34
C GLU A 330 -16.74 12.36 -2.45
N LEU A 331 -15.83 12.97 -1.69
CA LEU A 331 -16.15 14.13 -0.87
C LEU A 331 -16.25 15.38 -1.74
N ASP A 332 -17.43 16.00 -1.75
CA ASP A 332 -17.59 17.37 -2.25
C ASP A 332 -17.06 18.33 -1.18
N HIS A 333 -15.88 18.91 -1.42
CA HIS A 333 -15.24 19.85 -0.49
C HIS A 333 -16.01 21.16 -0.31
N VAL A 334 -16.82 21.57 -1.30
CA VAL A 334 -17.58 22.82 -1.23
C VAL A 334 -18.83 22.63 -0.37
N ARG A 335 -19.54 21.52 -0.60
CA ARG A 335 -20.78 21.21 0.11
C ARG A 335 -20.56 20.43 1.40
N THR A 336 -19.36 19.89 1.61
CA THR A 336 -19.00 19.01 2.74
C THR A 336 -19.91 17.78 2.84
N VAL A 337 -20.23 17.17 1.69
CA VAL A 337 -21.09 15.97 1.61
C VAL A 337 -20.45 14.87 0.77
N TRP A 338 -20.76 13.62 1.12
CA TRP A 338 -20.35 12.44 0.35
C TRP A 338 -21.30 12.24 -0.85
N VAL A 339 -20.73 12.22 -2.06
CA VAL A 339 -21.45 12.00 -3.31
C VAL A 339 -21.13 10.61 -3.83
N GLU A 340 -22.14 9.75 -4.03
CA GLU A 340 -21.93 8.40 -4.56
C GLU A 340 -21.50 8.48 -6.03
N ILE A 341 -20.34 7.92 -6.36
CA ILE A 341 -19.79 7.92 -7.72
C ILE A 341 -19.88 6.56 -8.40
N ASN A 342 -19.92 5.48 -7.62
CA ASN A 342 -20.00 4.13 -8.15
C ASN A 342 -20.54 3.11 -7.15
N ARG A 343 -21.21 2.10 -7.68
CA ARG A 343 -21.66 0.92 -6.94
C ARG A 343 -21.06 -0.33 -7.56
N MET A 344 -20.46 -1.18 -6.72
CA MET A 344 -19.92 -2.45 -7.17
C MET A 344 -21.05 -3.32 -7.77
N PRO A 345 -20.88 -3.84 -8.99
CA PRO A 345 -21.87 -4.72 -9.59
C PRO A 345 -22.08 -5.99 -8.74
N PRO A 346 -23.32 -6.49 -8.59
CA PRO A 346 -23.63 -7.63 -7.71
C PRO A 346 -22.81 -8.89 -7.99
N LYS A 347 -22.41 -9.13 -9.25
CA LYS A 347 -21.56 -10.27 -9.63
C LYS A 347 -20.19 -10.23 -8.93
N TYR A 348 -19.54 -9.08 -8.90
CA TYR A 348 -18.25 -8.89 -8.23
C TYR A 348 -18.42 -8.96 -6.71
N PHE A 349 -19.50 -8.39 -6.18
CA PHE A 349 -19.77 -8.41 -4.75
C PHE A 349 -19.98 -9.84 -4.22
N ARG A 350 -20.79 -10.66 -4.92
CA ARG A 350 -20.99 -12.07 -4.54
C ARG A 350 -19.70 -12.87 -4.65
N ALA A 351 -18.89 -12.63 -5.69
CA ALA A 351 -17.58 -13.26 -5.81
C ALA A 351 -16.68 -12.86 -4.65
N LEU A 352 -16.57 -11.57 -4.32
CA LEU A 352 -15.76 -11.07 -3.19
C LEU A 352 -16.15 -11.72 -1.85
N LEU A 353 -17.46 -11.87 -1.57
CA LEU A 353 -17.95 -12.55 -0.37
C LEU A 353 -17.63 -14.04 -0.35
N ARG A 354 -17.61 -14.71 -1.50
CA ARG A 354 -17.16 -16.11 -1.61
C ARG A 354 -15.64 -16.22 -1.41
N LEU A 355 -14.88 -15.29 -1.97
CA LEU A 355 -13.42 -15.24 -1.83
C LEU A 355 -12.97 -15.07 -0.37
N SER A 356 -13.72 -14.32 0.46
CA SER A 356 -13.47 -14.24 1.90
C SER A 356 -13.67 -15.56 2.64
N ALA A 357 -14.44 -16.50 2.09
CA ALA A 357 -14.71 -17.79 2.72
C ALA A 357 -13.72 -18.89 2.27
N GLU A 358 -13.15 -18.80 1.07
CA GLU A 358 -12.46 -19.94 0.43
C GLU A 358 -10.94 -19.76 0.17
N ARG A 359 -10.28 -18.73 0.72
CA ARG A 359 -8.81 -18.48 0.55
C ARG A 359 -8.36 -18.55 -0.91
N PHE A 360 -8.90 -17.67 -1.75
CA PHE A 360 -8.56 -17.59 -3.18
C PHE A 360 -7.58 -16.46 -3.54
N GLU A 361 -7.04 -16.56 -4.75
CA GLU A 361 -5.79 -15.97 -5.25
C GLU A 361 -5.92 -14.63 -6.01
N GLU A 362 -7.09 -13.98 -5.96
CA GLU A 362 -7.42 -12.82 -6.80
C GLU A 362 -7.78 -11.57 -5.98
N GLY A 363 -7.25 -10.42 -6.41
CA GLY A 363 -7.62 -9.10 -5.86
C GLY A 363 -8.59 -8.35 -6.79
N LEU A 364 -9.35 -7.39 -6.26
CA LEU A 364 -10.24 -6.56 -7.09
C LEU A 364 -9.76 -5.10 -7.09
N LEU A 365 -9.65 -4.53 -8.28
CA LEU A 365 -9.27 -3.14 -8.51
C LEU A 365 -10.45 -2.33 -9.05
N TYR A 366 -10.60 -1.11 -8.56
CA TYR A 366 -11.44 -0.08 -9.16
C TYR A 366 -10.57 1.04 -9.75
N ASP A 367 -10.70 1.28 -11.05
CA ASP A 367 -10.14 2.43 -11.74
C ASP A 367 -11.14 3.59 -11.68
N VAL A 368 -10.80 4.65 -10.94
CA VAL A 368 -11.70 5.78 -10.71
C VAL A 368 -11.97 6.58 -11.98
N GLU A 369 -10.97 6.71 -12.86
CA GLU A 369 -11.08 7.49 -14.10
C GLU A 369 -11.92 6.75 -15.15
N LYS A 370 -11.69 5.44 -15.28
CA LYS A 370 -12.47 4.59 -16.19
C LYS A 370 -13.81 4.14 -15.61
N LYS A 371 -14.03 4.37 -14.31
CA LYS A 371 -15.17 3.86 -13.53
C LYS A 371 -15.38 2.36 -13.70
N ALA A 372 -14.30 1.60 -13.81
CA ALA A 372 -14.31 0.19 -14.17
C ALA A 372 -13.72 -0.69 -13.08
N TRP A 373 -14.31 -1.87 -12.91
CA TRP A 373 -13.83 -2.91 -11.99
C TRP A 373 -13.07 -3.98 -12.77
N SER A 374 -11.91 -4.39 -12.27
CA SER A 374 -11.10 -5.45 -12.88
C SER A 374 -10.51 -6.37 -11.83
N TRP A 375 -10.51 -7.68 -12.12
CA TRP A 375 -9.77 -8.65 -11.32
C TRP A 375 -8.28 -8.53 -11.57
N ILE A 376 -7.51 -8.59 -10.49
CA ILE A 376 -6.05 -8.71 -10.50
C ILE A 376 -5.73 -10.17 -10.18
N ALA A 377 -5.50 -10.95 -11.23
CA ALA A 377 -4.96 -12.29 -11.11
C ALA A 377 -3.50 -12.26 -10.63
N GLY A 378 -3.10 -13.26 -9.85
CA GLY A 378 -1.74 -13.36 -9.35
C GLY A 378 -1.42 -12.44 -8.16
N CYS A 379 -2.40 -11.67 -7.65
CA CYS A 379 -2.25 -10.91 -6.40
C CYS A 379 -2.24 -11.82 -5.15
N ALA A 380 -2.34 -13.14 -5.35
CA ALA A 380 -2.26 -14.19 -4.34
C ALA A 380 -1.10 -13.94 -3.37
N LEU A 381 -1.46 -13.54 -2.17
CA LEU A 381 -0.54 -13.59 -1.05
C LEU A 381 -0.43 -15.04 -0.63
N GLN A 382 0.73 -15.64 -0.89
CA GLN A 382 1.16 -16.69 0.02
C GLN A 382 1.23 -16.05 1.40
N LEU A 383 0.27 -16.44 2.26
CA LEU A 383 0.20 -16.28 3.71
C LEU A 383 -0.76 -15.20 4.24
N CYS A 384 -1.65 -15.67 5.11
CA CYS A 384 -2.68 -14.97 5.89
C CYS A 384 -2.17 -13.82 6.80
N SER A 385 -0.87 -13.49 6.79
CA SER A 385 -0.22 -12.56 7.71
C SER A 385 0.61 -11.47 7.01
N SER A 386 0.38 -11.25 5.72
CA SER A 386 1.11 -10.24 4.94
C SER A 386 0.45 -8.87 5.04
N GLN A 387 1.26 -7.86 5.35
CA GLN A 387 0.87 -6.45 5.29
C GLN A 387 1.06 -5.94 3.87
N ILE A 388 0.16 -5.09 3.38
CA ILE A 388 0.15 -4.61 2.00
C ILE A 388 -0.02 -3.10 1.98
N CYS A 389 0.69 -2.43 1.09
CA CYS A 389 0.38 -1.05 0.72
C CYS A 389 0.58 -0.82 -0.77
N PHE A 390 -0.03 0.23 -1.31
CA PHE A 390 0.39 0.74 -2.62
C PHE A 390 1.81 1.25 -2.52
N TYR A 391 2.60 1.00 -3.57
CA TYR A 391 3.99 1.39 -3.67
C TYR A 391 4.30 1.96 -5.04
N GLU A 392 5.05 3.05 -5.07
CA GLU A 392 5.51 3.68 -6.30
C GLU A 392 7.05 3.67 -6.29
N PRO A 393 7.70 2.73 -7.01
CA PRO A 393 9.15 2.56 -6.90
C PRO A 393 9.91 3.77 -7.47
N ARG A 394 10.82 4.34 -6.68
CA ARG A 394 11.63 5.53 -7.03
C ARG A 394 13.04 5.41 -6.46
N PHE A 395 14.05 5.77 -7.24
CA PHE A 395 15.47 5.72 -6.83
C PHE A 395 15.98 7.05 -6.30
N ASP A 396 15.37 8.15 -6.70
CA ASP A 396 15.78 9.50 -6.35
C ASP A 396 15.31 9.94 -4.97
N SER A 397 14.44 9.15 -4.35
CA SER A 397 13.90 9.41 -3.02
C SER A 397 14.98 9.20 -1.96
N SER A 398 15.47 10.32 -1.44
CA SER A 398 16.44 10.38 -0.34
C SER A 398 15.77 10.06 0.99
N ILE A 399 16.50 9.33 1.84
CA ILE A 399 16.18 9.18 3.26
C ILE A 399 16.89 10.23 4.14
N TYR A 400 17.82 10.99 3.56
CA TYR A 400 18.60 12.04 4.22
C TYR A 400 17.90 13.39 4.15
#